data_AF-A0A5E5BB12-F1
#
_entry.id   AF-A0A5E5BB12-F1
#
_cell.length_a   1.000
_cell.length_b   1.000
_cell.length_c   1.000
_cell.angle_alpha   90.00
_cell.angle_beta   90.00
_cell.angle_gamma   90.00
#
_symmetry.space_group_name_H-M   'P 1'
#
loop_
_entity.id
_entity.type
_entity.pdbx_description
1 polymer ?
#
loop_
_entity_poly.entity_id
_entity_poly.type
_entity_poly.pdbx_seq_one_letter_code
_entity_poly.pdbx_strand_id
1 'polypeptide(L)'
;MKPYLVRAEIYAVVMAEDESDAVDMSFLDVSDILADMPVTMEWQSMGEVKSAEGLPQGWDGMCLPYGRNEAQLRLGEILEGKDHD
;
A
#
# COMPACT_ATOMS: atom_id res chain seq x y z
N MET A 1 5.23 11.98 14.31
CA MET A 1 5.73 11.50 12.99
C MET A 1 4.91 12.18 11.89
N LYS A 2 5.19 11.98 10.59
CA LYS A 2 4.40 12.57 9.50
C LYS A 2 3.96 11.48 8.51
N PRO A 3 2.71 11.51 8.00
CA PRO A 3 2.25 10.54 7.01
C PRO A 3 2.81 10.90 5.63
N TYR A 4 3.27 9.90 4.89
CA TYR A 4 3.70 10.01 3.49
C TYR A 4 2.93 9.00 2.66
N LEU A 5 2.54 9.40 1.45
CA LEU A 5 2.02 8.47 0.47
C LEU A 5 3.22 7.83 -0.23
N VAL A 6 3.23 6.50 -0.28
CA VAL A 6 4.26 5.73 -0.96
C VAL A 6 3.56 4.80 -1.95
N ARG A 7 4.08 4.76 -3.17
CA ARG A 7 3.70 3.79 -4.20
C ARG A 7 4.74 2.67 -4.21
N ALA A 8 4.26 1.43 -4.24
CA ALA A 8 5.09 0.25 -4.49
C ALA A 8 4.65 -0.36 -5.83
N GLU A 9 5.60 -0.66 -6.70
CA GLU A 9 5.37 -1.36 -7.96
C GLU A 9 6.16 -2.67 -7.98
N ILE A 10 5.52 -3.72 -8.50
CA ILE A 10 6.09 -5.06 -8.64
C ILE A 10 5.88 -5.49 -10.08
N TYR A 11 6.95 -5.98 -10.70
CA TYR A 11 6.88 -6.68 -11.98
C TYR A 11 7.11 -8.17 -11.73
N ALA A 12 6.11 -8.97 -12.07
CA ALA A 12 6.19 -10.42 -11.99
C ALA A 12 6.06 -11.02 -13.38
N VAL A 13 6.86 -12.05 -13.65
CA VAL A 13 6.72 -12.89 -14.85
C VAL A 13 6.21 -14.24 -14.36
N VAL A 14 5.02 -14.61 -14.82
CA VAL A 14 4.36 -15.87 -14.47
C VAL A 14 4.22 -16.75 -15.70
N MET A 15 4.19 -18.06 -15.47
CA MET A 15 3.78 -19.02 -16.49
C MET A 15 2.26 -19.19 -16.39
N ALA A 16 1.54 -18.97 -17.49
CA ALA A 16 0.09 -19.02 -17.54
C ALA A 16 -0.40 -19.51 -18.91
N GLU A 17 -1.63 -20.00 -18.97
CA GLU A 17 -2.27 -20.48 -20.19
C GLU A 17 -2.73 -19.33 -21.10
N ASP A 18 -3.20 -18.22 -20.50
CA ASP A 18 -3.63 -17.01 -21.20
C ASP A 18 -3.49 -15.75 -20.32
N GLU A 19 -3.94 -14.60 -20.83
CA GLU A 19 -3.85 -13.31 -20.12
C GLU A 19 -4.72 -13.24 -18.87
N SER A 20 -5.88 -13.92 -18.84
CA SER A 20 -6.74 -13.94 -17.65
C SER A 20 -6.12 -14.82 -16.58
N ASP A 21 -5.64 -16.00 -16.97
CA ASP A 21 -4.93 -16.92 -16.10
C ASP A 21 -3.65 -16.28 -15.54
N ALA A 22 -2.95 -15.46 -16.32
CA ALA A 22 -1.78 -14.72 -15.85
C ALA A 22 -2.12 -13.74 -14.71
N VAL A 23 -3.27 -13.06 -14.77
CA VAL A 23 -3.73 -12.18 -13.68
C VAL A 23 -4.07 -13.00 -12.44
N ASP A 24 -4.79 -14.11 -12.60
CA ASP A 24 -5.18 -14.97 -11.48
C ASP A 24 -3.97 -15.61 -10.79
N MET A 25 -3.03 -16.16 -11.57
CA MET A 25 -1.76 -16.70 -11.06
C MET A 25 -0.92 -15.65 -10.35
N SER A 26 -0.84 -14.43 -10.91
CA SER A 26 -0.14 -13.34 -10.22
C SER A 26 -0.77 -13.01 -8.88
N PHE A 27 -2.11 -13.06 -8.75
CA PHE A 27 -2.81 -12.76 -7.50
C PHE A 27 -2.61 -13.85 -6.45
N LEU A 28 -2.65 -15.13 -6.85
CA LEU A 28 -2.41 -16.27 -5.96
C LEU A 28 -0.98 -16.26 -5.41
N ASP A 29 -0.01 -15.88 -6.24
CA ASP A 29 1.39 -15.86 -5.87
C ASP A 29 1.82 -14.52 -5.23
N VAL A 30 0.98 -13.48 -5.17
CA VAL A 30 1.33 -12.15 -4.62
C VAL A 30 1.87 -12.25 -3.19
N SER A 31 1.32 -13.11 -2.34
CA SER A 31 1.83 -13.26 -0.97
C SER A 31 3.26 -13.83 -0.95
N ASP A 32 3.57 -14.77 -1.85
CA ASP A 32 4.88 -15.40 -1.95
C ASP A 32 5.89 -14.44 -2.63
N ILE A 33 5.45 -13.74 -3.68
CA ILE A 33 6.15 -12.62 -4.32
C ILE A 33 6.57 -11.57 -3.29
N LEU A 34 5.66 -11.17 -2.40
CA LEU A 34 5.94 -10.18 -1.34
C LEU A 34 6.86 -10.74 -0.23
N ALA A 35 6.75 -12.02 0.09
CA ALA A 35 7.56 -12.66 1.13
C ALA A 35 9.02 -12.92 0.68
N ASP A 36 9.22 -13.31 -0.58
CA ASP A 36 10.53 -13.69 -1.12
C ASP A 36 11.32 -12.52 -1.72
N MET A 37 10.72 -11.34 -1.92
CA MET A 37 11.38 -10.23 -2.61
C MET A 37 11.63 -8.98 -1.75
N PRO A 38 12.82 -8.86 -1.15
CA PRO A 38 13.33 -7.55 -0.75
C PRO A 38 13.93 -6.72 -1.91
N VAL A 39 14.12 -7.27 -3.12
CA VAL A 39 15.11 -6.72 -4.09
C VAL A 39 14.54 -6.17 -5.41
N THR A 40 13.27 -6.41 -5.74
CA THR A 40 12.68 -5.96 -7.04
C THR A 40 11.51 -5.00 -6.91
N MET A 41 11.08 -4.68 -5.69
CA MET A 41 10.05 -3.66 -5.46
C MET A 41 10.63 -2.27 -5.66
N GLU A 42 10.05 -1.54 -6.59
CA GLU A 42 10.32 -0.11 -6.74
C GLU A 42 9.41 0.67 -5.78
N TRP A 43 10.03 1.36 -4.83
CA TRP A 43 9.35 2.22 -3.87
C TRP A 43 9.52 3.68 -4.28
N GLN A 44 8.41 4.39 -4.43
CA GLN A 44 8.41 5.81 -4.75
C GLN A 44 7.61 6.58 -3.70
N SER A 45 8.26 7.54 -3.03
CA SER A 45 7.53 8.51 -2.21
C SER A 45 6.79 9.49 -3.11
N MET A 46 5.49 9.61 -2.89
CA MET A 46 4.60 10.54 -3.59
C MET A 46 4.44 11.87 -2.84
N GLY A 47 5.09 12.01 -1.68
CA GLY A 47 5.09 13.23 -0.86
C GLY A 47 4.37 13.09 0.48
N GLU A 48 4.48 14.14 1.30
CA GLU A 48 3.83 14.21 2.61
C GLU A 48 2.31 14.38 2.42
N VAL A 49 1.52 13.56 3.12
CA VAL A 49 0.07 13.67 3.11
C VAL A 49 -0.34 14.80 4.03
N LYS A 50 -1.08 15.77 3.50
CA LYS A 50 -1.60 16.93 4.25
C LYS A 50 -3.11 16.89 4.46
N SER A 51 -3.81 16.10 3.64
CA SER A 51 -5.25 15.89 3.67
C SER A 51 -5.56 14.48 3.18
N ALA A 52 -6.67 13.92 3.62
CA ALA A 52 -7.21 12.69 3.04
C ALA A 52 -7.79 12.92 1.63
N GLU A 53 -8.16 14.15 1.31
CA GLU A 53 -8.56 14.55 -0.04
C GLU A 53 -7.40 14.35 -1.02
N GLY A 54 -7.68 13.66 -2.13
CA GLY A 54 -6.70 13.39 -3.20
C GLY A 54 -5.89 12.11 -3.02
N LEU A 55 -6.12 11.34 -1.95
CA LEU A 55 -5.54 10.00 -1.86
C LEU A 55 -6.14 9.06 -2.91
N PRO A 56 -5.35 8.15 -3.50
CA PRO A 56 -5.85 7.16 -4.44
C PRO A 56 -6.96 6.30 -3.82
N GLN A 57 -7.96 5.92 -4.62
CA GLN A 57 -8.98 4.97 -4.17
C GLN A 57 -8.32 3.65 -3.78
N GLY A 58 -8.60 3.15 -2.56
CA GLY A 58 -8.08 1.88 -2.07
C GLY A 58 -6.66 1.93 -1.49
N TRP A 59 -6.14 3.10 -1.12
CA TRP A 59 -4.88 3.17 -0.35
C TRP A 59 -4.98 2.37 0.96
N ASP A 60 -3.88 1.71 1.33
CA ASP A 60 -3.83 0.82 2.49
C ASP A 60 -3.52 1.59 3.79
N GLY A 61 -4.44 1.54 4.74
CA GLY A 61 -4.29 2.13 6.06
C GLY A 61 -3.58 1.28 7.10
N MET A 62 -3.28 0.02 6.78
CA MET A 62 -2.59 -0.89 7.71
C MET A 62 -1.16 -0.42 8.03
N CYS A 63 -0.56 0.38 7.14
CA CYS A 63 0.73 1.02 7.35
C CYS A 63 0.69 2.23 8.29
N LEU A 64 -0.49 2.70 8.69
CA LEU A 64 -0.62 3.73 9.72
C LEU A 64 -0.53 3.09 11.11
N PRO A 65 0.17 3.72 12.06
CA PRO A 65 0.19 3.25 13.45
C PRO A 65 -1.23 3.09 14.00
N TYR A 66 -1.55 1.86 14.42
CA TYR A 66 -2.86 1.47 14.93
C TYR A 66 -4.03 1.67 13.94
N GLY A 67 -3.75 1.87 12.65
CA GLY A 67 -4.71 2.28 11.62
C GLY A 67 -5.70 1.23 11.12
N ARG A 68 -5.89 0.10 11.84
CA ARG A 68 -6.60 -1.13 11.44
C ARG A 68 -7.85 -0.93 10.55
N ASN A 69 -9.05 -1.03 11.10
CA ASN A 69 -10.29 -0.95 10.32
C ASN A 69 -10.79 0.50 10.16
N GLU A 70 -10.07 1.47 10.74
CA GLU A 70 -10.46 2.87 10.84
C GLU A 70 -9.38 3.80 10.25
N ALA A 71 -8.69 3.32 9.21
CA ALA A 71 -7.61 4.01 8.51
C ALA A 71 -7.88 5.50 8.24
N GLN A 72 -9.07 5.81 7.73
CA GLN A 72 -9.48 7.18 7.40
C GLN A 72 -9.61 8.06 8.63
N LEU A 73 -10.24 7.54 9.69
CA LEU A 73 -10.39 8.26 10.95
C LEU A 73 -9.00 8.50 11.56
N ARG A 74 -8.17 7.46 11.60
CA ARG A 74 -6.82 7.54 12.14
C ARG A 74 -5.93 8.51 11.38
N LEU A 75 -6.01 8.52 10.05
CA LEU A 75 -5.29 9.51 9.26
C LEU A 75 -5.77 10.94 9.60
N GLY A 76 -7.07 11.15 9.76
CA GLY A 76 -7.63 12.43 10.21
C GLY A 76 -7.05 12.87 11.55
N GLU A 77 -7.01 11.99 12.54
CA GLU A 77 -6.41 12.27 13.85
C GLU A 77 -4.93 12.66 13.76
N ILE A 78 -4.15 11.91 12.96
CA ILE A 78 -2.72 12.19 12.73
C ILE A 78 -2.54 13.58 12.10
N LEU A 79 -3.36 13.92 11.10
CA LEU A 79 -3.30 15.21 10.40
C LEU A 79 -3.76 16.38 11.30
N GLU A 80 -4.69 16.15 12.22
CA GLU A 80 -5.12 17.10 13.23
C GLU A 80 -4.13 17.24 14.41
N GLY A 81 -3.07 16.43 14.44
CA GLY A 81 -2.09 16.40 15.54
C GLY A 81 -2.60 15.76 16.82
N LYS A 82 -3.67 14.95 16.74
CA LYS A 82 -4.21 14.14 17.83
C LYS A 82 -3.48 12.80 17.88
N ASP A 83 -2.18 12.84 18.19
CA ASP A 83 -1.47 11.65 18.61
C ASP A 83 -1.82 11.41 20.09
N HIS A 84 -2.65 10.38 20.34
CA HIS A 84 -2.79 9.83 21.68
C HIS A 84 -1.51 9.03 21.97
N ASP A 85 -0.58 9.65 22.71
CA ASP A 85 0.56 8.99 23.36
C ASP A 85 0.10 7.82 24.25
#